data_AF-A0AAE9YXV5-F1
#
_entry.id   AF-A0AAE9YXV5-F1
#
_cell.length_a   1.000
_cell.length_b   1.000
_cell.length_c   1.000
_cell.angle_alpha   90.00
_cell.angle_beta   90.00
_cell.angle_gamma   90.00
#
_symmetry.space_group_name_H-M   'P 1'
#
loop_
_entity.id
_entity.type
_entity.pdbx_description
1 polymer ?
#
loop_
_entity_poly.entity_id
_entity_poly.type
_entity_poly.pdbx_seq_one_letter_code
_entity_poly.pdbx_strand_id
1 'polypeptide(L)'
;MQLSTQIQDEKTKLFPEIKLTNDCHIITLLAGEKGIGKTSTFLSLLWAFKWRNLQVDFLNLDKQSTVDYSVPKGRSPDFILVNCPSGYSDVALPYIKLASFNIVLTSSNNITSICSAYDIIKLFLKVLGEKIEFCNLMRSNLTSEQNIDLYEKLNTTVQKYTLSRLEYLGSIPCNNALQAYLKDINREESMLGDILSPYFSIVSQLVD
;
A
#
# COMPACT_ATOMS: atom_id res chain seq x y z
N MET A 1 -7.37 15.89 -21.50
CA MET A 1 -6.65 15.28 -22.64
C MET A 1 -5.13 15.49 -22.55
N GLN A 2 -4.61 16.70 -22.33
CA GLN A 2 -3.15 16.92 -22.19
C GLN A 2 -2.56 16.34 -20.88
N LEU A 3 -3.18 16.58 -19.72
CA LEU A 3 -2.75 16.03 -18.41
C LEU A 3 -2.75 14.50 -18.36
N SER A 4 -3.79 13.86 -18.91
CA SER A 4 -3.90 12.40 -18.98
C SER A 4 -2.81 11.78 -19.85
N THR A 5 -2.40 12.48 -20.92
CA THR A 5 -1.31 12.02 -21.80
C THR A 5 0.05 12.14 -21.09
N GLN A 6 0.29 13.24 -20.37
CA GLN A 6 1.52 13.43 -19.61
C GLN A 6 1.70 12.39 -18.49
N ILE A 7 0.64 12.09 -17.73
CA ILE A 7 0.67 11.05 -16.69
C ILE A 7 0.97 9.68 -17.33
N GLN A 8 0.38 9.38 -18.49
CA GLN A 8 0.64 8.13 -19.19
C GLN A 8 2.08 8.02 -19.69
N ASP A 9 2.66 9.13 -20.18
CA ASP A 9 4.06 9.18 -20.60
C ASP A 9 5.01 8.98 -19.41
N GLU A 10 4.72 9.58 -18.25
CA GLU A 10 5.51 9.40 -17.02
C GLU A 10 5.41 7.96 -16.49
N LYS A 11 4.22 7.35 -16.49
CA LYS A 11 4.06 5.93 -16.14
C LYS A 11 4.84 5.02 -17.11
N THR A 12 4.78 5.28 -18.41
CA THR A 12 5.50 4.50 -19.42
C THR A 12 7.03 4.60 -19.25
N LYS A 13 7.55 5.76 -18.86
CA LYS A 13 8.97 5.93 -18.51
C LYS A 13 9.36 5.16 -17.25
N LEU A 14 8.47 5.11 -16.26
CA LEU A 14 8.71 4.42 -14.99
C LEU A 14 8.63 2.89 -15.14
N PHE A 15 7.80 2.41 -16.07
CA PHE A 15 7.60 1.00 -16.37
C PHE A 15 7.81 0.70 -17.87
N PRO A 16 9.04 0.84 -18.39
CA PRO A 16 9.31 0.74 -19.83
C PRO A 16 9.08 -0.67 -20.40
N GLU A 17 9.04 -1.69 -19.54
CA GLU A 17 8.88 -3.09 -19.93
C GLU A 17 7.42 -3.57 -19.91
N ILE A 18 6.48 -2.70 -19.50
CA ILE A 18 5.06 -3.00 -19.34
C ILE A 18 4.24 -2.21 -20.36
N LYS A 19 3.26 -2.88 -20.99
CA LYS A 19 2.27 -2.18 -21.79
C LYS A 19 1.18 -1.62 -20.87
N LEU A 20 1.44 -0.45 -20.31
CA LEU A 20 0.48 0.26 -19.45
C LEU A 20 -0.70 0.76 -20.27
N THR A 21 -1.91 0.42 -19.82
CA THR A 21 -3.16 1.03 -20.26
C THR A 21 -3.47 2.24 -19.39
N ASN A 22 -4.37 3.12 -19.85
CA ASN A 22 -4.78 4.28 -19.05
C ASN A 22 -5.50 3.86 -17.76
N ASP A 23 -6.13 2.68 -17.76
CA ASP A 23 -6.90 2.13 -16.65
C ASP A 23 -6.03 1.41 -15.61
N CYS A 24 -4.70 1.38 -15.80
CA CYS A 24 -3.78 0.76 -14.86
C CYS A 24 -3.56 1.66 -13.62
N HIS A 25 -3.92 1.14 -12.45
CA HIS A 25 -3.77 1.84 -11.17
C HIS A 25 -2.47 1.47 -10.46
N ILE A 26 -1.74 2.48 -10.00
CA ILE A 26 -0.52 2.28 -9.19
C ILE A 26 -0.89 2.45 -7.72
N ILE A 27 -0.54 1.48 -6.89
CA ILE A 27 -0.77 1.51 -5.44
C ILE A 27 0.58 1.42 -4.74
N THR A 28 0.95 2.46 -3.99
CA THR A 28 2.17 2.41 -3.17
C THR A 28 1.85 1.98 -1.75
N LEU A 29 2.72 1.18 -1.16
CA LEU A 29 2.66 0.82 0.25
C LEU A 29 3.87 1.41 0.99
N LEU A 30 3.58 2.26 1.95
CA LEU A 30 4.53 3.06 2.73
C LEU A 30 4.44 2.66 4.20
N ALA A 31 5.56 2.80 4.92
CA ALA A 31 5.59 2.68 6.37
C ALA A 31 6.69 3.56 6.93
N GLY A 32 6.41 4.28 8.03
CA GLY A 32 7.40 5.14 8.67
C GLY A 32 8.52 4.38 9.36
N GLU A 33 8.26 3.15 9.81
CA GLU A 33 9.20 2.31 10.53
C GLU A 33 9.38 0.93 9.87
N LYS A 34 10.46 0.24 10.25
CA LYS A 34 10.71 -1.16 9.88
C LYS A 34 9.97 -2.10 10.82
N GLY A 35 9.79 -3.36 10.41
CA GLY A 35 9.25 -4.40 11.30
C GLY A 35 7.73 -4.34 11.55
N ILE A 36 7.04 -3.31 11.06
CA ILE A 36 5.57 -3.22 11.12
C ILE A 36 4.85 -4.28 10.27
N GLY A 37 5.60 -5.05 9.46
CA GLY A 37 5.12 -6.08 8.54
C GLY A 37 4.37 -5.53 7.32
N LYS A 38 4.91 -4.44 6.76
CA LYS A 38 4.60 -3.93 5.43
C LYS A 38 4.63 -5.02 4.36
N THR A 39 5.71 -5.81 4.29
CA THR A 39 5.85 -6.89 3.30
C THR A 39 4.82 -8.02 3.50
N SER A 40 4.43 -8.37 4.73
CA SER A 40 3.36 -9.35 4.96
C SER A 40 2.00 -8.81 4.51
N THR A 41 1.67 -7.57 4.86
CA THR A 41 0.44 -6.90 4.41
C THR A 41 0.39 -6.81 2.90
N PHE A 42 1.52 -6.48 2.29
CA PHE A 42 1.69 -6.43 0.84
C PHE A 42 1.33 -7.76 0.17
N LEU A 43 1.92 -8.86 0.63
CA LEU A 43 1.66 -10.19 0.06
C LEU A 43 0.20 -10.60 0.22
N SER A 44 -0.43 -10.28 1.35
CA SER A 44 -1.85 -10.55 1.58
C SER A 44 -2.75 -9.74 0.65
N LEU A 45 -2.45 -8.45 0.43
CA LEU A 45 -3.18 -7.64 -0.56
C LEU A 45 -3.02 -8.23 -1.95
N LEU A 46 -1.80 -8.55 -2.38
CA LEU A 46 -1.55 -9.17 -3.69
C LEU A 46 -2.41 -10.43 -3.91
N TRP A 47 -2.48 -11.29 -2.90
CA TRP A 47 -3.32 -12.50 -2.96
C TRP A 47 -4.82 -12.18 -2.96
N ALA A 48 -5.27 -11.17 -2.21
CA ALA A 48 -6.65 -10.73 -2.21
C ALA A 48 -7.09 -10.11 -3.56
N PHE A 49 -6.21 -9.36 -4.23
CA PHE A 49 -6.44 -8.89 -5.61
C PHE A 49 -6.58 -10.07 -6.58
N LYS A 50 -5.68 -11.05 -6.50
CA LYS A 50 -5.75 -12.27 -7.34
C LYS A 50 -7.00 -13.10 -7.06
N TRP A 51 -7.46 -13.15 -5.81
CA TRP A 51 -8.72 -13.81 -5.43
C TRP A 51 -9.93 -13.21 -6.15
N ARG A 52 -9.89 -11.90 -6.45
CA ARG A 52 -10.90 -11.21 -7.25
C ARG A 52 -10.68 -11.30 -8.77
N ASN A 53 -9.76 -12.15 -9.22
CA ASN A 53 -9.40 -12.34 -10.62
C ASN A 53 -8.89 -11.05 -11.31
N LEU A 54 -8.27 -10.15 -10.53
CA LEU A 54 -7.65 -8.92 -11.04
C LEU A 54 -6.21 -9.21 -11.49
N GLN A 55 -5.80 -8.65 -12.63
CA GLN A 55 -4.44 -8.72 -13.12
C GLN A 55 -3.58 -7.75 -12.31
N VAL A 56 -2.80 -8.30 -11.38
CA VAL A 56 -2.01 -7.50 -10.45
C VAL A 56 -0.52 -7.85 -10.57
N ASP A 57 0.26 -6.81 -10.84
CA ASP A 57 1.71 -6.87 -10.86
C ASP A 57 2.32 -6.18 -9.64
N PHE A 58 3.58 -6.48 -9.40
CA PHE A 58 4.28 -6.11 -8.17
C PHE A 58 5.69 -5.64 -8.48
N LEU A 59 6.05 -4.51 -7.88
CA LEU A 59 7.41 -4.00 -7.83
C LEU A 59 7.89 -3.86 -6.38
N ASN A 60 9.00 -4.52 -6.06
CA ASN A 60 9.66 -4.36 -4.77
C ASN A 60 10.80 -3.34 -4.83
N LEU A 61 10.61 -2.18 -4.18
CA LEU A 61 11.67 -1.21 -4.02
C LEU A 61 12.44 -1.40 -2.70
N ASP A 62 11.88 -2.15 -1.76
CA ASP A 62 12.51 -2.47 -0.48
C ASP A 62 13.50 -3.63 -0.64
N LYS A 63 14.70 -3.31 -1.13
CA LYS A 63 15.82 -4.23 -1.37
C LYS A 63 16.29 -4.99 -0.12
N GLN A 64 15.79 -4.66 1.08
CA GLN A 64 16.09 -5.40 2.31
C GLN A 64 15.16 -6.59 2.53
N SER A 65 14.04 -6.66 1.78
CA SER A 65 13.13 -7.79 1.83
C SER A 65 13.56 -8.87 0.85
N THR A 66 13.49 -10.14 1.27
CA THR A 66 13.95 -11.31 0.50
C THR A 66 13.04 -11.69 -0.67
N VAL A 67 12.07 -10.84 -1.00
CA VAL A 67 11.08 -11.10 -2.05
C VAL A 67 11.52 -10.36 -3.31
N ASP A 68 12.41 -10.97 -4.09
CA ASP A 68 12.68 -10.46 -5.43
C ASP A 68 11.48 -10.75 -6.32
N TYR A 69 10.83 -9.69 -6.76
CA TYR A 69 9.79 -9.80 -7.76
C TYR A 69 9.85 -8.58 -8.65
N SER A 70 9.79 -8.88 -9.93
CA SER A 70 9.75 -7.90 -11.00
C SER A 70 8.47 -8.10 -11.78
N VAL A 71 7.99 -7.02 -12.38
CA VAL A 71 6.78 -7.06 -13.17
C VAL A 71 7.03 -7.90 -14.43
N PRO A 72 6.23 -8.96 -14.69
CA PRO A 72 6.38 -9.78 -15.89
C PRO A 72 6.22 -8.96 -17.17
N LYS A 73 7.15 -9.13 -18.12
CA LYS A 73 7.11 -8.44 -19.42
C LYS A 73 5.89 -8.86 -20.24
N GLY A 74 5.28 -7.91 -20.94
CA GLY A 74 4.27 -8.17 -21.98
C GLY A 74 2.83 -8.36 -21.50
N ARG A 75 2.54 -8.12 -20.22
CA ARG A 75 1.17 -8.03 -19.69
C ARG A 75 0.70 -6.58 -19.53
N SER A 76 -0.61 -6.41 -19.48
CA SER A 76 -1.29 -5.16 -19.14
C SER A 76 -2.04 -5.38 -17.82
N PRO A 77 -1.42 -5.09 -16.66
CA PRO A 77 -2.06 -5.26 -15.38
C PRO A 77 -3.12 -4.20 -15.12
N ASP A 78 -4.18 -4.57 -14.39
CA ASP A 78 -5.15 -3.64 -13.83
C ASP A 78 -4.51 -2.82 -12.70
N PHE A 79 -3.64 -3.46 -11.91
CA PHE A 79 -2.98 -2.84 -10.76
C PHE A 79 -1.47 -3.12 -10.71
N ILE A 80 -0.68 -2.13 -10.32
CA ILE A 80 0.73 -2.30 -9.95
C ILE A 80 0.90 -1.91 -8.49
N LEU A 81 1.24 -2.90 -7.65
CA LEU A 81 1.52 -2.68 -6.23
C LEU A 81 3.02 -2.45 -6.05
N VAL A 82 3.38 -1.32 -5.46
CA VAL A 82 4.76 -0.89 -5.24
C VAL A 82 5.09 -0.94 -3.75
N ASN A 83 5.94 -1.90 -3.36
CA ASN A 83 6.43 -2.00 -1.99
C ASN A 83 7.62 -1.03 -1.80
N CYS A 84 7.36 0.16 -1.26
CA CYS A 84 8.37 1.19 -1.04
C CYS A 84 9.27 0.86 0.16
N PRO A 85 10.51 1.36 0.25
CA PRO A 85 11.32 1.23 1.47
C PRO A 85 10.64 1.84 2.70
N SER A 86 10.95 1.34 3.90
CA SER A 86 10.47 1.97 5.13
C SER A 86 11.20 3.29 5.40
N GLY A 87 10.48 4.27 5.95
CA GLY A 87 10.97 5.64 6.12
C GLY A 87 10.92 6.43 4.81
N TYR A 88 11.64 7.55 4.78
CA TYR A 88 11.79 8.36 3.58
C TYR A 88 12.74 7.69 2.57
N SER A 89 12.40 7.74 1.28
CA SER A 89 13.27 7.25 0.20
C SER A 89 13.02 8.02 -1.10
N ASP A 90 14.10 8.57 -1.68
CA ASP A 90 14.02 9.24 -2.99
C ASP A 90 13.58 8.29 -4.12
N VAL A 91 13.91 7.00 -3.98
CA VAL A 91 13.52 5.96 -4.95
C VAL A 91 12.00 5.79 -5.02
N ALA A 92 11.27 6.09 -3.94
CA ALA A 92 9.82 5.97 -3.90
C ALA A 92 9.10 7.18 -4.53
N LEU A 93 9.76 8.34 -4.66
CA LEU A 93 9.13 9.60 -5.08
C LEU A 93 8.38 9.50 -6.42
N PRO A 94 8.96 8.94 -7.50
CA PRO A 94 8.26 8.87 -8.79
C PRO A 94 7.00 8.00 -8.72
N TYR A 95 7.03 6.95 -7.91
CA TYR A 95 5.89 6.04 -7.73
C TYR A 95 4.79 6.69 -6.91
N ILE A 96 5.15 7.39 -5.83
CA ILE A 96 4.19 8.11 -4.97
C ILE A 96 3.46 9.19 -5.78
N LYS A 97 4.20 9.92 -6.62
CA LYS A 97 3.65 10.98 -7.47
C LYS A 97 2.62 10.45 -8.47
N LEU A 98 2.84 9.25 -9.02
CA LEU A 98 1.98 8.65 -10.05
C LEU A 98 0.93 7.68 -9.48
N ALA A 99 0.93 7.46 -8.17
CA ALA A 99 0.04 6.51 -7.52
C ALA A 99 -1.41 6.98 -7.58
N SER A 100 -2.31 6.05 -7.89
CA SER A 100 -3.73 6.22 -7.63
C SER A 100 -4.04 6.18 -6.13
N PHE A 101 -3.31 5.35 -5.39
CA PHE A 101 -3.44 5.24 -3.93
C PHE A 101 -2.06 5.17 -3.26
N ASN A 102 -1.83 6.04 -2.29
CA ASN A 102 -0.64 5.99 -1.43
C ASN A 102 -1.03 5.48 -0.03
N ILE A 103 -0.86 4.18 0.19
CA ILE A 103 -1.24 3.53 1.45
C ILE A 103 -0.11 3.67 2.48
N VAL A 104 -0.41 4.33 3.59
CA VAL A 104 0.47 4.46 4.76
C VAL A 104 0.05 3.45 5.82
N LEU A 105 0.90 2.47 6.08
CA LEU A 105 0.67 1.43 7.06
C LEU A 105 1.03 1.92 8.47
N THR A 106 0.10 1.78 9.41
CA THR A 106 0.29 2.04 10.85
C THR A 106 0.01 0.77 11.66
N SER A 107 0.39 0.79 12.94
CA SER A 107 0.15 -0.31 13.88
C SER A 107 -0.47 0.22 15.17
N SER A 108 -1.52 -0.45 15.65
CA SER A 108 -2.17 -0.13 16.92
C SER A 108 -1.27 -0.38 18.13
N ASN A 109 -0.26 -1.24 17.98
CA ASN A 109 0.55 -1.73 19.10
C ASN A 109 1.74 -0.81 19.42
N ASN A 110 1.96 0.24 18.63
CA ASN A 110 3.14 1.08 18.76
C ASN A 110 2.82 2.53 18.39
N ILE A 111 2.78 3.44 19.38
CA ILE A 111 2.55 4.87 19.12
C ILE A 111 3.64 5.47 18.21
N THR A 112 4.85 4.91 18.24
CA THR A 112 5.96 5.28 17.33
C THR A 112 5.53 5.11 15.88
N SER A 113 4.78 4.05 15.56
CA SER A 113 4.25 3.78 14.23
C SER A 113 3.45 4.95 13.65
N ILE A 114 2.61 5.56 14.50
CA ILE A 114 1.73 6.67 14.13
C ILE A 114 2.55 7.95 13.93
N CYS A 115 3.49 8.22 14.84
CA CYS A 115 4.40 9.37 14.70
C CYS A 115 5.23 9.25 13.41
N SER A 116 5.81 8.08 13.15
CA SER A 116 6.61 7.85 11.95
C SER A 116 5.78 7.93 10.67
N ALA A 117 4.50 7.51 10.70
CA ALA A 117 3.59 7.66 9.57
C ALA A 117 3.34 9.14 9.24
N TYR A 118 3.10 9.98 10.25
CA TYR A 118 2.99 11.42 10.06
C TYR A 118 4.28 12.03 9.50
N ASP A 119 5.44 11.63 10.02
CA ASP A 119 6.73 12.17 9.55
C ASP A 119 6.96 11.88 8.07
N ILE A 120 6.69 10.66 7.59
CA ILE A 120 6.85 10.35 6.16
C ILE A 120 5.85 11.10 5.28
N ILE A 121 4.58 11.24 5.70
CA ILE A 121 3.58 12.01 4.95
C ILE A 121 4.04 13.45 4.80
N LYS A 122 4.45 14.07 5.91
CA LYS A 122 4.94 15.46 5.92
C LYS A 122 6.17 15.63 5.02
N LEU A 123 7.13 14.71 5.09
CA LEU A 123 8.34 14.77 4.28
C LEU A 123 8.03 14.63 2.78
N PHE A 124 7.22 13.65 2.39
CA PHE A 124 6.86 13.47 0.98
C PHE A 124 6.07 14.65 0.42
N LEU A 125 5.11 15.19 1.16
CA LEU A 125 4.38 16.39 0.75
C LEU A 125 5.32 17.60 0.59
N LYS A 126 6.25 17.78 1.53
CA LYS A 126 7.25 18.86 1.46
C LYS A 126 8.15 18.74 0.24
N VAL A 127 8.63 17.53 -0.07
CA VAL A 127 9.58 17.29 -1.16
C VAL A 127 8.90 17.33 -2.53
N LEU A 128 7.71 16.74 -2.66
CA LEU A 128 6.98 16.71 -3.92
C LEU A 128 6.41 18.09 -4.28
N GLY A 129 6.10 18.94 -3.29
CA GLY A 129 5.58 20.29 -3.52
C GLY A 129 4.21 20.32 -4.21
N GLU A 130 3.54 19.17 -4.28
CA GLU A 130 2.26 18.95 -4.95
C GLU A 130 1.26 18.36 -3.94
N LYS A 131 -0.04 18.51 -4.23
CA LYS A 131 -1.09 17.89 -3.40
C LYS A 131 -1.12 16.39 -3.69
N ILE A 132 -0.62 15.59 -2.75
CA ILE A 132 -0.66 14.13 -2.80
C ILE A 132 -1.61 13.63 -1.72
N GLU A 133 -2.48 12.71 -2.09
CA GLU A 133 -3.43 12.08 -1.16
C GLU A 133 -2.85 10.78 -0.64
N PHE A 134 -3.06 10.55 0.65
CA PHE A 134 -2.62 9.35 1.36
C PHE A 134 -3.83 8.70 2.03
N CYS A 135 -3.78 7.39 2.14
CA CYS A 135 -4.78 6.60 2.84
C CYS A 135 -4.08 5.80 3.95
N ASN A 136 -4.72 5.65 5.10
CA ASN A 136 -4.22 4.87 6.22
C ASN A 136 -4.82 3.47 6.20
N LEU A 137 -3.94 2.48 6.27
CA LEU A 137 -4.29 1.10 6.59
C LEU A 137 -3.66 0.74 7.93
N MET A 138 -4.44 0.26 8.87
CA MET A 138 -3.95 -0.04 10.22
C MET A 138 -3.79 -1.54 10.45
N ARG A 139 -2.61 -1.98 10.89
CA ARG A 139 -2.47 -3.32 11.48
C ARG A 139 -2.89 -3.25 12.93
N SER A 140 -3.94 -3.98 13.27
CA SER A 140 -4.55 -3.89 14.59
C SER A 140 -5.24 -5.18 15.02
N ASN A 141 -5.26 -5.40 16.33
CA ASN A 141 -6.11 -6.38 17.00
C ASN A 141 -7.15 -5.71 17.91
N LEU A 142 -7.30 -4.39 17.82
CA LEU A 142 -8.29 -3.60 18.56
C LEU A 142 -9.67 -3.68 17.89
N THR A 143 -10.69 -3.18 18.58
CA THR A 143 -12.03 -3.03 18.00
C THR A 143 -12.05 -1.95 16.90
N SER A 144 -13.06 -2.00 16.02
CA SER A 144 -13.22 -1.00 14.95
C SER A 144 -13.32 0.42 15.50
N GLU A 145 -14.04 0.63 16.61
CA GLU A 145 -14.16 1.94 17.27
C GLU A 145 -12.80 2.46 17.75
N GLN A 146 -12.03 1.62 18.44
CA GLN A 146 -10.68 1.99 18.90
C GLN A 146 -9.72 2.30 17.75
N ASN A 147 -9.85 1.58 16.62
CA ASN A 147 -9.06 1.86 15.43
C ASN A 147 -9.43 3.21 14.80
N ILE A 148 -10.72 3.53 14.73
CA ILE A 148 -11.21 4.82 14.23
C ILE A 148 -10.71 5.95 15.12
N ASP A 149 -10.79 5.81 16.45
CA ASP A 149 -10.28 6.81 17.39
C ASP A 149 -8.77 7.09 17.19
N LEU A 150 -8.00 6.03 16.93
CA LEU A 150 -6.56 6.13 16.72
C LEU A 150 -6.22 6.77 15.37
N TYR A 151 -6.94 6.39 14.32
CA TYR A 151 -6.85 7.02 13.01
C TYR A 151 -7.23 8.51 13.07
N GLU A 152 -8.31 8.89 13.77
CA GLU A 152 -8.75 10.29 13.82
C GLU A 152 -7.74 11.20 14.51
N LYS A 153 -7.01 10.69 15.52
CA LYS A 153 -5.88 11.42 16.13
C LYS A 153 -4.76 11.68 15.12
N LEU A 154 -4.43 10.70 14.28
CA LEU A 154 -3.44 10.85 13.22
C LEU A 154 -3.94 11.83 12.15
N ASN A 155 -5.16 11.64 11.65
CA ASN A 155 -5.79 12.46 10.62
C ASN A 155 -5.90 13.92 11.06
N THR A 156 -6.30 14.19 12.31
CA THR A 156 -6.34 15.55 12.88
C THR A 156 -4.96 16.20 12.86
N THR A 157 -3.91 15.44 13.19
CA THR A 157 -2.53 15.93 13.18
C THR A 157 -2.05 16.21 11.76
N VAL A 158 -2.33 15.31 10.81
CA VAL A 158 -2.00 15.48 9.39
C VAL A 158 -2.70 16.71 8.83
N GLN A 159 -4.01 16.87 9.04
CA GLN A 159 -4.78 18.03 8.58
C GLN A 159 -4.23 19.34 9.14
N LYS A 160 -3.92 19.38 10.45
CA LYS A 160 -3.41 20.59 11.11
C LYS A 160 -2.09 21.08 10.52
N TYR A 161 -1.18 20.17 10.15
CA TYR A 161 0.19 20.54 9.78
C TYR A 161 0.53 20.39 8.30
N THR A 162 -0.29 19.68 7.52
CA THR A 162 -0.06 19.46 6.09
C THR A 162 -1.20 19.97 5.21
N LEU A 163 -2.32 20.41 5.82
CA LEU A 163 -3.55 20.82 5.12
C LEU A 163 -4.13 19.74 4.19
N SER A 164 -3.71 18.49 4.38
CA SER A 164 -4.16 17.32 3.61
C SER A 164 -5.01 16.43 4.50
N ARG A 165 -6.01 15.76 3.92
CA ARG A 165 -6.81 14.75 4.60
C ARG A 165 -6.15 13.38 4.41
N LEU A 166 -6.09 12.60 5.47
CA LEU A 166 -5.71 11.20 5.42
C LEU A 166 -7.01 10.39 5.37
N GLU A 167 -7.22 9.57 4.35
CA GLU A 167 -8.40 8.70 4.31
C GLU A 167 -8.17 7.43 5.13
N TYR A 168 -9.22 6.80 5.67
CA TYR A 168 -9.09 5.54 6.41
C TYR A 168 -9.59 4.36 5.55
N LEU A 169 -8.69 3.46 5.16
CA LEU A 169 -9.06 2.25 4.42
C LEU A 169 -9.61 1.15 5.32
N GLY A 170 -9.29 1.21 6.62
CA GLY A 170 -9.68 0.20 7.60
C GLY A 170 -8.50 -0.39 8.35
N SER A 171 -8.76 -1.53 8.98
CA SER A 171 -7.80 -2.27 9.77
C SER A 171 -7.71 -3.74 9.36
N ILE A 172 -6.50 -4.30 9.42
CA ILE A 172 -6.19 -5.70 9.17
C ILE A 172 -5.51 -6.33 10.39
N PRO A 173 -5.60 -7.66 10.60
CA PRO A 173 -4.98 -8.31 11.75
C PRO A 173 -3.47 -8.10 11.83
N CYS A 174 -2.96 -7.95 13.05
CA CYS A 174 -1.53 -7.88 13.32
C CYS A 174 -0.89 -9.29 13.38
N ASN A 175 -1.09 -10.08 12.31
CA ASN A 175 -0.51 -11.42 12.19
C ASN A 175 0.08 -11.66 10.79
N ASN A 176 0.89 -12.70 10.65
CA ASN A 176 1.51 -13.11 9.38
C ASN A 176 0.89 -14.42 8.86
N ALA A 177 -0.44 -14.57 9.00
CA ALA A 177 -1.14 -15.82 8.73
C ALA A 177 -0.89 -16.36 7.31
N LEU A 178 -0.87 -15.49 6.28
CA LEU A 178 -0.55 -15.91 4.91
C LEU A 178 0.87 -16.50 4.81
N GLN A 179 1.86 -15.91 5.47
CA GLN A 179 3.22 -16.45 5.42
C GLN A 179 3.32 -17.80 6.10
N ALA A 180 2.59 -18.00 7.21
CA ALA A 180 2.50 -19.30 7.87
C ALA A 180 1.83 -20.34 6.96
N TYR A 181 0.69 -19.97 6.37
CA TYR A 181 -0.05 -20.79 5.41
C TYR A 181 0.81 -21.25 4.22
N LEU A 182 1.59 -20.34 3.63
CA LEU A 182 2.45 -20.67 2.49
C LEU A 182 3.59 -21.64 2.84
N LYS A 183 4.01 -21.67 4.10
CA LYS A 183 5.04 -22.58 4.61
C LYS A 183 4.47 -23.93 5.04
N ASP A 184 3.18 -24.00 5.28
CA ASP A 184 2.52 -25.25 5.66
C ASP A 184 2.36 -26.18 4.44
N ILE A 185 2.76 -27.43 4.63
CA ILE A 185 2.70 -28.50 3.63
C ILE A 185 1.31 -29.16 3.65
N ASN A 186 0.61 -29.13 4.79
CA ASN A 186 -0.72 -29.70 4.97
C ASN A 186 -1.83 -28.65 4.83
N ARG A 187 -1.57 -27.56 4.12
CA ARG A 187 -2.50 -26.44 3.97
C ARG A 187 -3.77 -26.85 3.22
N GLU A 188 -4.91 -26.42 3.74
CA GLU A 188 -6.20 -26.55 3.06
C GLU A 188 -6.56 -25.26 2.31
N GLU A 189 -7.10 -25.36 1.09
CA GLU A 189 -7.51 -24.17 0.32
C GLU A 189 -8.61 -23.36 1.01
N SER A 190 -9.46 -24.02 1.81
CA SER A 190 -10.53 -23.40 2.62
C SER A 190 -9.99 -22.29 3.55
N MET A 191 -8.84 -22.52 4.18
CA MET A 191 -8.23 -21.58 5.13
C MET A 191 -7.77 -20.28 4.48
N LEU A 192 -7.49 -20.31 3.17
CA LEU A 192 -6.99 -19.15 2.46
C LEU A 192 -8.04 -18.04 2.39
N GLY A 193 -9.30 -18.42 2.22
CA GLY A 193 -10.42 -17.48 2.23
C GLY A 193 -10.51 -16.74 3.56
N ASP A 194 -10.38 -17.44 4.68
CA ASP A 194 -10.43 -16.85 6.02
C ASP A 194 -9.25 -15.91 6.27
N ILE A 195 -8.04 -16.32 5.86
CA ILE A 195 -6.82 -15.51 5.98
C ILE A 195 -6.91 -14.20 5.19
N LEU A 196 -7.48 -14.27 3.98
CA LEU A 196 -7.62 -13.12 3.09
C LEU A 196 -8.88 -12.28 3.35
N SER A 197 -9.86 -12.82 4.08
CA SER A 197 -11.13 -12.14 4.39
C SER A 197 -10.98 -10.70 4.88
N PRO A 198 -10.01 -10.36 5.76
CA PRO A 198 -9.86 -8.98 6.23
C PRO A 198 -9.37 -8.01 5.15
N TYR A 199 -8.78 -8.53 4.07
CA TYR A 199 -8.23 -7.75 2.97
C TYR A 199 -9.26 -7.51 1.86
N PHE A 200 -10.35 -8.27 1.78
CA PHE A 200 -11.36 -8.12 0.72
C PHE A 200 -12.08 -6.76 0.77
N SER A 201 -12.36 -6.24 1.96
CA SER A 201 -12.94 -4.89 2.12
C SER A 201 -11.96 -3.79 1.68
N ILE A 202 -10.67 -3.98 1.93
CA ILE A 202 -9.61 -3.07 1.49
C ILE A 202 -9.52 -3.09 -0.04
N VAL A 203 -9.49 -4.28 -0.65
CA VAL A 203 -9.44 -4.42 -2.12
C VAL A 203 -10.69 -3.81 -2.77
N SER A 204 -11.88 -3.95 -2.17
CA SER A 204 -13.09 -3.33 -2.70
C SER A 204 -12.95 -1.82 -2.82
N GLN A 205 -12.49 -1.16 -1.75
CA GLN A 205 -12.26 0.29 -1.74
C GLN A 205 -11.15 0.77 -2.70
N LEU A 206 -10.23 -0.11 -3.11
CA LEU A 206 -9.15 0.22 -4.04
C LEU A 206 -9.51 -0.04 -5.51
N VAL A 207 -10.65 -0.69 -5.76
CA VAL A 207 -11.15 -1.06 -7.08
C VAL A 207 -12.35 -0.21 -7.49
N ASP A 208 -13.19 0.16 -6.51
CA ASP A 208 -14.38 1.00 -6.69
C ASP A 208 -14.02 2.49 -6.88
#